data_AF-F4BVU5-F1
#
_entry.id   AF-F4BVU5-F1
#
_cell.length_a   1.000
_cell.length_b   1.000
_cell.length_c   1.000
_cell.angle_alpha   90.00
_cell.angle_beta   90.00
_cell.angle_gamma   90.00
#
_symmetry.space_group_name_H-M   'P 1'
#
loop_
_entity.id
_entity.type
_entity.pdbx_description
1 polymer ?
#
loop_
_entity_poly.entity_id
_entity_poly.type
_entity_poly.pdbx_seq_one_letter_code
_entity_poly.pdbx_strand_id
1 'polypeptide(L)' 'MGLLRSVSGKEAIKAFIKAGGIVRRGKGDHVNIKMPNG' A
#
# COMPACT_ATOMS: atom_id res chain seq x y z
N MET A 1 -17.64 -8.37 3.06
CA MET A 1 -16.65 -7.45 2.47
C MET A 1 -16.28 -6.39 3.50
N GLY A 2 -15.22 -6.62 4.28
CA GLY A 2 -14.76 -5.65 5.28
C GLY A 2 -13.66 -4.76 4.69
N LEU A 3 -14.04 -3.65 4.07
CA LEU A 3 -13.09 -2.57 3.82
C LEU A 3 -12.58 -2.09 5.19
N LEU A 4 -11.28 -1.82 5.32
CA LEU A 4 -10.68 -1.28 6.54
C LEU A 4 -11.37 0.04 6.88
N ARG A 5 -12.41 -0.01 7.74
CA ARG A 5 -13.39 1.08 7.91
C ARG A 5 -12.81 2.39 8.42
N SER A 6 -11.57 2.37 8.90
CA SER A 6 -10.92 3.51 9.56
C SER A 6 -9.54 3.83 8.99
N VAL A 7 -9.12 3.16 7.91
CA VAL A 7 -7.81 3.41 7.28
C VAL A 7 -8.03 3.74 5.81
N SER A 8 -7.68 4.96 5.40
CA SER A 8 -7.69 5.32 3.99
C SER A 8 -6.57 4.57 3.25
N GLY A 9 -6.80 4.23 1.98
CA GLY A 9 -5.76 3.61 1.14
C GLY A 9 -4.47 4.46 1.08
N LYS A 10 -4.60 5.80 1.14
CA LYS A 10 -3.46 6.72 1.18
C LYS A 10 -2.63 6.57 2.46
N GLU A 11 -3.27 6.42 3.62
CA GLU A 11 -2.58 6.21 4.89
C GLU A 11 -1.89 4.85 4.91
N ALA A 12 -2.55 3.81 4.39
CA ALA A 12 -1.94 2.50 4.24
C ALA A 12 -0.67 2.57 3.36
N ILE A 13 -0.75 3.20 2.18
CA ILE A 13 0.41 3.37 1.28
C ILE A 13 1.56 4.07 1.99
N LYS A 14 1.29 5.17 2.71
CA LYS A 14 2.31 5.91 3.48
C LYS A 14 2.98 5.02 4.53
N ALA A 15 2.18 4.23 5.26
CA ALA A 15 2.71 3.33 6.28
C ALA A 15 3.66 2.27 5.68
N PHE A 16 3.29 1.68 4.53
CA PHE A 16 4.16 0.71 3.85
C PHE A 16 5.46 1.32 3.33
N ILE A 17 5.43 2.54 2.77
CA ILE A 17 6.64 3.24 2.34
C ILE A 17 7.55 3.54 3.54
N LYS A 18 6.98 3.99 4.66
CA LYS A 18 7.75 4.23 5.91
C LYS A 18 8.41 2.96 6.43
N ALA A 19 7.78 1.80 6.24
CA ALA A 19 8.33 0.49 6.58
C ALA A 19 9.39 -0.01 5.56
N GLY A 20 9.80 0.80 4.59
CA GLY A 20 10.81 0.46 3.58
C GLY A 20 10.23 -0.12 2.29
N GLY A 21 8.91 -0.14 2.13
CA GLY A 21 8.24 -0.59 0.91
C GLY A 21 8.46 0.34 -0.27
N ILE A 22 8.59 -0.22 -1.47
CA ILE A 22 8.81 0.50 -2.73
C ILE A 22 7.57 0.37 -3.61
N VAL A 23 6.97 1.50 -3.97
CA VAL A 23 5.82 1.54 -4.87
C VAL A 23 6.24 1.11 -6.29
N ARG A 24 5.45 0.23 -6.90
CA ARG A 24 5.60 -0.24 -8.27
C ARG A 24 4.34 0.08 -9.07
N ARG A 25 4.47 0.08 -10.39
CA ARG A 25 3.36 0.29 -11.31
C ARG A 25 2.27 -0.75 -11.03
N GLY A 26 1.11 -0.29 -10.56
CA GLY A 26 -0.10 -1.09 -10.47
C GLY A 26 -0.93 -1.02 -11.76
N LYS A 27 -2.13 -1.62 -11.73
CA LYS A 27 -3.09 -1.62 -12.84
C LYS A 27 -4.41 -1.03 -12.37
N GLY A 28 -5.00 -0.13 -13.16
CA GLY A 28 -6.24 0.56 -12.78
C GLY A 28 -6.05 1.32 -11.47
N ASP A 29 -7.02 1.19 -10.55
CA ASP A 29 -6.99 1.87 -9.24
C ASP A 29 -6.16 1.13 -8.17
N HIS A 30 -5.42 0.09 -8.57
CA HIS A 30 -4.61 -0.70 -7.65
C HIS A 30 -3.17 -0.18 -7.59
N VAL A 31 -2.57 -0.26 -6.40
CA VAL A 31 -1.16 0.08 -6.15
C VAL A 31 -0.41 -1.16 -5.70
N ASN A 32 0.75 -1.43 -6.31
CA ASN A 32 1.64 -2.51 -5.90
C ASN A 32 2.76 -1.93 -5.03
N ILE A 33 3.01 -2.52 -3.86
CA ILE A 33 4.14 -2.14 -3.00
C ILE A 33 5.01 -3.38 -2.76
N LYS A 34 6.29 -3.31 -3.13
CA LYS A 34 7.26 -4.38 -2.88
C LYS A 34 7.99 -4.11 -1.56
N MET A 35 7.98 -5.06 -0.65
CA MET A 35 8.72 -4.97 0.61
C MET A 35 10.18 -5.40 0.41
N PRO A 36 11.12 -4.87 1.21
CA PRO A 36 12.55 -5.21 1.08
C PRO A 36 12.85 -6.63 1.57
N ASN A 37 12.06 -7.16 2.50
CA ASN A 37 12.22 -8.50 3.09
C ASN A 37 11.12 -9.48 2.60
N GLY A 38 10.57 -9.24 1.40
CA GLY A 38 9.46 -10.01 0.81
C GLY A 38 9.62 -10.20 -0.69
#